data_AF-W7YEK3-F1
#
_entry.id   AF-W7YEK3-F1
#
_cell.length_a   1.000
_cell.length_b   1.000
_cell.length_c   1.000
_cell.angle_alpha   90.00
_cell.angle_beta   90.00
_cell.angle_gamma   90.00
#
_symmetry.space_group_name_H-M   'P 1'
#
loop_
_entity.id
_entity.type
_entity.pdbx_description
1 polymer ?
#
loop_
_entity_poly.entity_id
_entity_poly.type
_entity_poly.pdbx_seq_one_letter_code
_entity_poly.pdbx_strand_id
1 'polypeptide(L)'
;MGNHFHLLVYITKPVGIEDLRPLDVKKRINQQFSNLFNAYTKAFNKRYKRTGSLFEHSFRRKRIDTKDYLRQVVLYIHNNPVHHNFCEHPIEYPWSSYLSCVSAQSTKLNRDAVIGWFDHQANFKLMHNKKLNFENFEKWLDL
;
A
#
# COMPACT_ATOMS: atom_id res chain seq x y z
N MET A 1 -10.44 -2.47 2.65
CA MET A 1 -10.30 -3.55 3.67
C MET A 1 -11.51 -4.48 3.66
N GLY A 2 -11.41 -5.65 4.31
CA GLY A 2 -12.43 -6.73 4.36
C GLY A 2 -12.04 -7.95 3.52
N ASN A 3 -11.78 -7.73 2.23
CA ASN A 3 -11.39 -8.75 1.25
C ASN A 3 -10.24 -8.32 0.32
N HIS A 4 -9.67 -7.12 0.52
CA HIS A 4 -8.61 -6.54 -0.30
C HIS A 4 -7.67 -5.65 0.54
N PHE A 5 -6.49 -5.36 -0.01
CA PHE A 5 -5.47 -4.49 0.58
C PHE A 5 -4.85 -3.57 -0.48
N HIS A 6 -4.30 -2.43 -0.04
CA HIS A 6 -3.61 -1.47 -0.89
C HIS A 6 -2.14 -1.35 -0.47
N LEU A 7 -1.22 -1.36 -1.43
CA LEU A 7 0.22 -1.23 -1.19
C LEU A 7 0.79 -0.07 -2.00
N LEU A 8 1.48 0.84 -1.32
CA LEU A 8 2.39 1.79 -1.93
C LEU A 8 3.80 1.22 -1.89
N VAL A 9 4.38 0.97 -3.06
CA VAL A 9 5.73 0.38 -3.17
C VAL A 9 6.64 1.29 -3.99
N TYR A 10 7.86 1.49 -3.48
CA TYR A 10 8.94 2.07 -4.24
C TYR A 10 9.78 0.94 -4.82
N ILE A 11 9.83 0.85 -6.15
CA ILE A 11 10.69 -0.12 -6.82
C ILE A 11 12.07 0.51 -6.96
N THR A 12 13.00 0.09 -6.12
CA THR A 12 14.41 0.46 -6.26
C THR A 12 14.92 0.00 -7.63
N LYS A 13 15.84 0.75 -8.24
CA LYS A 13 16.58 0.26 -9.41
C LYS A 13 17.11 -1.13 -9.05
N PRO A 14 16.65 -2.18 -9.72
CA PRO A 14 16.98 -3.51 -9.27
C PRO A 14 18.40 -3.80 -9.74
N VAL A 15 19.28 -4.14 -8.82
CA VAL A 15 20.63 -4.60 -9.14
C VAL A 15 20.49 -5.80 -10.11
N GLY A 16 21.13 -5.73 -11.28
CA GLY A 16 21.02 -6.76 -12.33
C GLY A 16 19.72 -6.74 -13.15
N ILE A 17 19.05 -5.58 -13.24
CA ILE A 17 17.93 -5.32 -14.19
C ILE A 17 18.26 -4.14 -15.12
N GLU A 18 19.43 -3.52 -14.97
CA GLU A 18 19.81 -2.31 -15.71
C GLU A 18 19.80 -2.49 -17.23
N ASP A 19 20.10 -3.70 -17.72
CA ASP A 19 20.10 -4.04 -19.15
C ASP A 19 18.76 -4.62 -19.67
N LEU A 20 17.73 -4.70 -18.82
CA LEU A 20 16.45 -5.26 -19.21
C LEU A 20 15.56 -4.22 -19.87
N ARG A 21 14.91 -4.62 -20.98
CA ARG A 21 13.92 -3.77 -21.65
C ARG A 21 12.75 -3.46 -20.71
N PRO A 22 12.02 -2.34 -20.88
CA PRO A 22 10.89 -1.98 -20.01
C PRO A 22 9.83 -3.08 -19.82
N LEU A 23 9.57 -3.88 -20.86
CA LEU A 23 8.69 -5.04 -20.81
C LEU A 23 9.21 -6.13 -19.84
N ASP A 24 10.51 -6.37 -19.83
CA ASP A 24 11.18 -7.35 -18.99
C ASP A 24 11.18 -6.90 -17.51
N VAL A 25 11.35 -5.60 -17.26
CA VAL A 25 11.17 -5.01 -15.91
C VAL A 25 9.75 -5.23 -15.39
N LYS A 26 8.73 -4.89 -16.20
CA LYS A 26 7.31 -5.10 -15.85
C LYS A 26 7.02 -6.57 -15.56
N LYS A 27 7.54 -7.48 -16.40
CA LYS A 27 7.38 -8.93 -16.21
C LYS A 27 8.03 -9.40 -14.91
N ARG A 28 9.25 -8.94 -14.61
CA ARG A 28 9.97 -9.33 -13.38
C ARG A 28 9.27 -8.81 -12.11
N ILE A 29 8.76 -7.58 -12.11
CA ILE A 29 7.96 -7.05 -10.98
C ILE A 29 6.70 -7.90 -10.78
N ASN A 30 5.94 -8.16 -11.85
CA ASN A 30 4.74 -9.00 -11.77
C ASN A 30 5.05 -10.41 -11.25
N GLN A 31 6.18 -10.99 -11.66
CA GLN A 31 6.60 -12.31 -11.19
C GLN A 31 6.91 -12.31 -9.69
N GLN A 32 7.53 -11.26 -9.16
CA GLN A 32 7.82 -11.17 -7.72
C GLN A 32 6.53 -11.14 -6.89
N PHE A 33 5.54 -10.33 -7.29
CA PHE A 33 4.22 -10.32 -6.65
C PHE A 33 3.49 -11.65 -6.81
N SER A 34 3.57 -12.29 -7.98
CA SER A 34 2.99 -13.62 -8.20
C SER A 34 3.59 -14.65 -7.24
N ASN A 35 4.93 -14.66 -7.08
CA ASN A 35 5.60 -15.54 -6.14
C ASN A 35 5.17 -15.28 -4.69
N LEU A 36 5.07 -14.01 -4.28
CA LEU A 36 4.60 -13.61 -2.95
C LEU A 36 3.18 -14.11 -2.68
N PHE A 37 2.24 -13.84 -3.58
CA PHE A 37 0.84 -14.24 -3.41
C PHE A 37 0.65 -15.75 -3.46
N ASN A 38 1.40 -16.46 -4.31
CA ASN A 38 1.39 -17.92 -4.34
C ASN A 38 1.93 -18.53 -3.05
N ALA A 39 3.05 -17.99 -2.53
CA ALA A 39 3.61 -18.45 -1.26
C ALA A 39 2.63 -18.22 -0.10
N TYR A 40 2.00 -17.04 -0.04
CA TYR A 40 1.00 -16.72 0.97
C TYR A 40 -0.23 -17.63 0.85
N THR A 41 -0.77 -17.83 -0.36
CA THR A 41 -1.91 -18.71 -0.62
C THR A 41 -1.63 -20.14 -0.13
N LYS A 42 -0.44 -20.68 -0.45
CA LYS A 42 -0.03 -22.01 0.02
C LYS A 42 0.03 -22.09 1.54
N ALA A 43 0.63 -21.09 2.20
CA ALA A 43 0.73 -21.04 3.65
C ALA A 43 -0.65 -20.92 4.33
N PHE A 44 -1.52 -20.06 3.80
CA PHE A 44 -2.89 -19.87 4.28
C PHE A 44 -3.70 -21.16 4.14
N ASN A 45 -3.69 -21.77 2.95
CA ASN A 45 -4.38 -23.03 2.69
C ASN A 45 -3.92 -24.15 3.61
N LYS A 46 -2.60 -24.27 3.84
CA LYS A 46 -2.04 -25.22 4.81
C LYS A 46 -2.53 -24.97 6.23
N ARG A 47 -2.53 -23.72 6.68
CA ARG A 47 -2.96 -23.34 8.05
C ARG A 47 -4.43 -23.62 8.30
N TYR A 48 -5.29 -23.29 7.34
CA TYR A 48 -6.75 -23.37 7.48
C TYR A 48 -7.37 -24.62 6.85
N LYS A 49 -6.54 -25.59 6.42
CA LYS A 49 -6.96 -26.83 5.75
C LYS A 49 -7.89 -26.57 4.55
N ARG A 50 -7.58 -25.52 3.77
CA ARG A 50 -8.31 -25.14 2.56
C ARG A 50 -7.56 -25.58 1.31
N THR A 51 -8.25 -25.58 0.19
CA THR A 51 -7.70 -25.78 -1.16
C THR A 51 -8.21 -24.67 -2.09
N GLY A 52 -7.61 -24.54 -3.28
CA GLY A 52 -8.02 -23.55 -4.28
C GLY A 52 -7.30 -22.19 -4.16
N SER A 53 -7.75 -21.23 -4.96
CA SER A 53 -7.24 -19.85 -4.98
C SER A 53 -7.72 -19.06 -3.76
N LEU A 54 -6.88 -18.15 -3.28
CA LEU A 54 -7.22 -17.19 -2.23
C LEU A 54 -7.53 -15.78 -2.79
N PHE A 55 -6.86 -15.40 -3.87
CA PHE A 55 -7.03 -14.11 -4.54
C PHE A 55 -7.88 -14.29 -5.80
N GLU A 56 -8.90 -13.47 -6.00
CA GLU A 56 -9.85 -13.57 -7.12
C GLU A 56 -9.26 -13.08 -8.45
N HIS A 57 -8.45 -12.02 -8.43
CA HIS A 57 -7.93 -11.37 -9.63
C HIS A 57 -6.45 -11.00 -9.50
N SER A 58 -5.82 -10.72 -10.63
CA SER A 58 -4.51 -10.06 -10.63
C SER A 58 -4.65 -8.67 -10.00
N PHE A 59 -3.62 -8.26 -9.27
CA PHE A 59 -3.59 -6.96 -8.63
C PHE A 59 -3.61 -5.85 -9.68
N ARG A 60 -4.36 -4.77 -9.40
CA ARG A 60 -4.28 -3.53 -10.17
C ARG A 60 -3.07 -2.74 -9.71
N ARG A 61 -2.46 -1.99 -10.63
CA ARG A 61 -1.32 -1.13 -10.30
C ARG A 61 -1.36 0.13 -11.15
N LYS A 62 -1.05 1.26 -10.53
CA LYS A 62 -0.95 2.55 -11.20
C LYS A 62 0.33 3.26 -10.77
N ARG A 63 1.03 3.83 -11.75
CA ARG A 63 2.30 4.54 -11.50
C ARG A 63 1.98 5.88 -10.85
N ILE A 64 2.75 6.23 -9.82
CA ILE A 64 2.76 7.55 -9.21
C ILE A 64 3.92 8.33 -9.82
N ASP A 65 3.61 9.49 -10.39
CA ASP A 65 4.54 10.33 -11.14
C ASP A 65 4.77 11.71 -10.50
N THR A 66 3.88 12.15 -9.59
CA THR A 66 4.02 13.43 -8.88
C THR A 66 4.08 13.24 -7.36
N LYS A 67 4.75 14.18 -6.68
CA LYS A 67 4.82 14.22 -5.21
C LYS A 67 3.45 14.47 -4.58
N ASP A 68 2.63 15.32 -5.19
CA ASP A 68 1.27 15.59 -4.72
C ASP A 68 0.43 14.32 -4.72
N TYR A 69 0.53 13.57 -5.81
CA TYR A 69 -0.18 12.32 -5.95
C TYR A 69 0.33 11.25 -4.97
N LEU A 70 1.63 11.19 -4.73
CA LEU A 70 2.22 10.31 -3.70
C LEU A 70 1.62 10.57 -2.32
N ARG A 71 1.56 11.84 -1.89
CA ARG A 71 1.00 12.24 -0.58
C ARG A 71 -0.47 11.89 -0.48
N GLN A 72 -1.20 12.15 -1.56
CA GLN A 72 -2.59 11.79 -1.72
C GLN A 72 -2.84 10.29 -1.55
N VAL A 73 -2.04 9.43 -2.20
CA VAL A 73 -2.15 7.96 -2.05
C VAL A 73 -1.86 7.50 -0.63
N VAL A 74 -0.87 8.08 0.05
CA VAL A 74 -0.58 7.76 1.46
C VAL A 74 -1.81 8.07 2.33
N LEU A 75 -2.42 9.25 2.16
CA LEU A 75 -3.63 9.63 2.88
C LEU A 75 -4.80 8.69 2.59
N TYR A 76 -5.00 8.33 1.32
CA TYR A 76 -6.05 7.39 0.90
C TYR A 76 -5.85 6.01 1.55
N ILE A 77 -4.65 5.43 1.49
CA ILE A 77 -4.38 4.10 2.04
C ILE A 77 -4.64 4.08 3.55
N HIS A 78 -4.16 5.08 4.28
CA HIS A 78 -4.33 5.14 5.73
C HIS A 78 -5.78 5.41 6.16
N ASN A 79 -6.54 6.17 5.38
CA ASN A 79 -7.94 6.47 5.69
C ASN A 79 -8.95 5.51 5.03
N ASN A 80 -8.52 4.56 4.18
CA ASN A 80 -9.40 3.56 3.59
C ASN A 80 -10.22 2.77 4.63
N PRO A 81 -9.66 2.37 5.80
CA PRO A 81 -10.44 1.75 6.86
C PRO A 81 -11.54 2.65 7.42
N VAL A 82 -11.27 3.95 7.55
CA VAL A 82 -12.26 4.95 8.02
C VAL A 82 -13.35 5.14 6.98
N HIS A 83 -12.99 5.29 5.71
CA HIS A 83 -13.93 5.42 4.59
C HIS A 83 -14.91 4.24 4.48
N HIS A 84 -14.45 3.03 4.76
CA HIS A 84 -15.30 1.84 4.78
C HIS A 84 -15.88 1.51 6.17
N ASN A 85 -15.88 2.46 7.10
CA ASN A 85 -16.48 2.36 8.45
C ASN A 85 -15.93 1.20 9.30
N PHE A 86 -14.66 0.80 9.12
CA PHE A 86 -14.01 -0.18 9.98
C PHE A 86 -13.51 0.43 11.30
N CYS A 87 -13.28 1.75 11.33
CA CYS A 87 -12.84 2.51 12.49
C CYS A 87 -13.13 4.00 12.31
N GLU A 88 -13.07 4.80 13.38
CA GLU A 88 -13.32 6.24 13.31
C GLU A 88 -12.06 7.03 12.95
N HIS A 89 -10.89 6.45 13.22
CA HIS A 89 -9.61 7.11 12.96
C HIS A 89 -8.52 6.10 12.51
N PRO A 90 -7.57 6.47 11.61
CA PRO A 90 -6.53 5.54 11.13
C PRO A 90 -5.66 4.92 12.23
N ILE A 91 -5.57 5.55 13.41
CA ILE A 91 -4.82 5.03 14.56
C ILE A 91 -5.45 3.76 15.16
N GLU A 92 -6.75 3.57 14.99
CA GLU A 92 -7.51 2.44 15.52
C GLU A 92 -7.39 1.20 14.62
N TYR A 93 -6.81 1.36 13.43
CA TYR A 93 -6.67 0.29 12.46
C TYR A 93 -5.22 -0.26 12.40
N PRO A 94 -4.91 -1.33 13.14
CA PRO A 94 -3.53 -1.81 13.32
C PRO A 94 -2.92 -2.42 12.05
N TRP A 95 -3.74 -2.80 11.07
CA TRP A 95 -3.30 -3.42 9.82
C TRP A 95 -2.94 -2.38 8.74
N SER A 96 -2.42 -1.23 9.15
CA SER A 96 -1.89 -0.18 8.27
C SER A 96 -0.53 0.33 8.76
N SER A 97 0.21 0.99 7.88
CA SER A 97 1.48 1.65 8.24
C SER A 97 1.31 2.92 9.07
N TYR A 98 0.09 3.45 9.24
CA TYR A 98 -0.13 4.71 9.94
C TYR A 98 0.42 4.69 11.37
N LEU A 99 0.10 3.63 12.13
CA LEU A 99 0.59 3.47 13.50
C LEU A 99 2.13 3.42 13.55
N SER A 100 2.75 2.70 12.62
CA SER A 100 4.22 2.65 12.52
C SER A 100 4.83 4.01 12.18
N CYS A 101 4.12 4.87 11.44
CA CYS A 101 4.59 6.22 11.13
C CYS A 101 4.52 7.13 12.37
N VAL A 102 3.43 7.09 13.14
CA VAL A 102 3.22 8.02 14.26
C VAL A 102 3.81 7.55 15.59
N SER A 103 4.13 6.27 15.72
CA SER A 103 4.77 5.66 16.90
C SER A 103 6.27 5.94 16.96
N ALA A 104 6.84 5.88 18.17
CA ALA A 104 8.29 5.91 18.39
C ALA A 104 8.94 4.50 18.36
N GLN A 105 8.15 3.43 18.31
CA GLN A 105 8.65 2.05 18.29
C GLN A 105 9.46 1.76 17.04
N SER A 106 10.48 0.90 17.12
CA SER A 106 11.28 0.47 15.98
C SER A 106 10.42 -0.09 14.84
N THR A 107 10.71 0.27 13.60
CA THR A 107 10.01 -0.25 12.41
C THR A 107 10.98 -0.46 11.26
N LYS A 108 10.62 -1.35 10.34
CA LYS A 108 11.34 -1.56 9.07
C LYS A 108 10.93 -0.55 7.99
N LEU A 109 9.87 0.23 8.23
CA LEU A 109 9.47 1.30 7.32
C LEU A 109 10.45 2.46 7.40
N ASN A 110 10.76 3.06 6.25
CA ASN A 110 11.44 4.34 6.19
C ASN A 110 10.43 5.46 6.54
N ARG A 111 10.03 5.53 7.81
CA ARG A 111 8.97 6.43 8.27
C ARG A 111 9.38 7.90 8.12
N ASP A 112 10.67 8.20 8.25
CA ASP A 112 11.18 9.58 8.16
C ASP A 112 11.00 10.11 6.75
N ALA A 113 11.22 9.29 5.72
CA ALA A 113 10.90 9.66 4.34
C ALA A 113 9.40 9.90 4.14
N VAL A 114 8.54 9.01 4.65
CA VAL A 114 7.08 9.13 4.52
C VAL A 114 6.58 10.39 5.23
N ILE A 115 7.02 10.64 6.46
CA ILE A 115 6.69 11.85 7.22
C ILE A 115 7.24 13.09 6.54
N GLY A 116 8.46 13.03 6.01
CA GLY A 116 9.12 14.14 5.32
C GLY A 116 8.39 14.58 4.04
N TRP A 117 7.60 13.70 3.40
CA TRP A 117 6.71 14.12 2.31
C TRP A 117 5.61 15.08 2.78
N PHE A 118 5.33 15.13 4.08
CA PHE A 118 4.37 16.03 4.71
C PHE A 118 5.08 17.08 5.57
N ASP A 119 6.36 17.38 5.28
CA ASP A 119 7.22 18.33 5.98
C ASP A 119 7.64 17.89 7.38
N HIS A 120 6.68 17.57 8.25
CA HIS A 120 6.93 17.10 9.62
C HIS A 120 5.74 16.29 10.18
N GLN A 121 5.98 15.58 11.28
CA GLN A 121 4.99 14.67 11.88
C GLN A 121 3.66 15.35 12.25
N ALA A 122 3.70 16.60 12.73
CA ALA A 122 2.47 17.33 13.07
C ALA A 122 1.59 17.59 11.83
N ASN A 123 2.17 17.94 10.68
CA ASN A 123 1.43 18.15 9.43
C ASN A 123 1.00 16.80 8.84
N PHE A 124 1.81 15.75 8.94
CA PHE A 124 1.39 14.38 8.63
C PHE A 124 0.08 14.02 9.36
N LYS A 125 0.04 14.19 10.70
CA LYS A 125 -1.17 13.91 11.50
C LYS A 125 -2.34 14.82 11.10
N LEU A 126 -2.10 16.13 10.97
CA LEU A 126 -3.11 17.11 10.59
C LEU A 126 -3.76 16.78 9.23
N MET A 127 -2.96 16.38 8.25
CA MET A 127 -3.46 16.00 6.93
C MET A 127 -4.30 14.72 6.95
N HIS A 128 -4.02 13.78 7.86
CA HIS A 128 -4.83 12.57 8.03
C HIS A 128 -6.19 12.85 8.71
N ASN A 129 -6.31 13.93 9.46
CA ASN A 129 -7.57 14.35 10.08
C ASN A 129 -8.47 15.17 9.15
N LYS A 130 -7.96 15.59 7.98
CA LYS A 130 -8.76 16.31 6.99
C LYS A 130 -9.67 15.34 6.24
N LYS A 131 -10.89 15.78 5.95
CA LYS A 131 -11.81 15.04 5.10
C LYS A 131 -11.21 14.90 3.70
N LEU A 132 -11.01 13.65 3.26
CA LEU A 132 -10.57 13.35 1.90
C LEU A 132 -11.77 13.24 0.97
N ASN A 133 -11.61 13.69 -0.27
CA ASN A 133 -12.56 13.40 -1.33
C ASN A 133 -12.19 12.04 -1.97
N PHE A 134 -12.81 10.97 -1.48
CA PHE A 134 -12.55 9.60 -1.94
C PHE A 134 -13.05 9.32 -3.35
N GLU A 135 -14.11 9.99 -3.82
CA GLU A 135 -14.67 9.77 -5.16
C GLU A 135 -13.63 10.03 -6.26
N ASN A 136 -12.83 11.10 -6.10
CA ASN A 136 -11.74 11.40 -7.02
C ASN A 136 -10.65 10.32 -7.02
N PHE A 137 -10.37 9.72 -5.86
CA PHE A 137 -9.39 8.65 -5.74
C PHE A 137 -9.87 7.33 -6.30
N GLU A 138 -11.11 6.93 -6.01
CA GLU A 138 -11.69 5.69 -6.53
C GLU A 138 -11.77 5.76 -8.05
N LYS A 139 -12.25 6.89 -8.59
CA LYS A 139 -12.23 7.15 -10.03
C LYS A 139 -10.83 7.10 -10.63
N TRP A 140 -9.80 7.59 -9.92
CA TRP A 140 -8.43 7.48 -10.40
C TRP A 140 -7.87 6.07 -10.26
N LEU A 141 -8.20 5.34 -9.21
CA LEU A 141 -7.75 3.96 -8.98
C LEU A 141 -8.50 2.96 -9.87
N ASP A 142 -9.47 3.46 -10.65
CA ASP A 142 -10.43 2.72 -11.45
C ASP A 142 -11.21 1.70 -10.60
N LEU A 143 -11.37 1.97 -9.29
CA LEU A 143 -12.00 1.07 -8.31
C LEU A 143 -13.51 1.04 -8.43
#